data_AF-A0A3M2LJJ7-F1
#
_entry.id   AF-A0A3M2LJJ7-F1
#
_cell.length_a   1.000
_cell.length_b   1.000
_cell.length_c   1.000
_cell.angle_alpha   90.00
_cell.angle_beta   90.00
_cell.angle_gamma   90.00
#
_symmetry.space_group_name_H-M   'P 1'
#
loop_
_entity.id
_entity.type
_entity.pdbx_description
1 polymer ?
#
loop_
_entity_poly.entity_id
_entity_poly.type
_entity_poly.pdbx_seq_one_letter_code
_entity_poly.pdbx_strand_id
1 'polypeptide(L)'
;MTDGTTARARHGAAALTGLVLGLLALGPGLARGFLLSYDMVAVPRQPLTALTFGLTGTLPRHVPSDAFVAALSAVLPGDLVQKALLLAVFVLGCAGAAALVPTRRALPRLAAGVCYVWNPYVAERLVLGHWALLLGYAALPWAVAAASTEGTRRVVRALVPAAIGGFAAMAVAGLPAVAVAACAPGDRKRRARAVAGAVAVVAALSLPWLVTGWLRPSGVPGAPSAVDAFAPRADTPFGALGSLLLTGGAWNAEVVPQGYGTGVPVFCWALLVLVSLAAFAARMRRTDRPAWAFGLSAAAVAGFGAAAFGVVAAPALKRLIEVWSGFAVLRDGQQYTAPLVLVIAVGAGLAADALVRLVRPRERDAPAGGVAVMVAVMVAVLPVVLLPSLALGAGGRLRPVEYPDGWDTAREIVRTDPVPGDVVVLPWATYRSYPWNGGRTSLDALPRYLDRRVVTRDAVVVGSTTVPAEDPVARRLDPVVAGGGPLVPALRAAGVRYVALDAETGPDAPWRARLAGAEPVLPGPALALYRIPDPARPDEARAPLVPTVMSWIVMVSLIAWSFVTRGTTVTRHISRIPRRGRAP
;
A
#
# COMPACT_ATOMS: atom_id res chain seq x y z
N MET A 1 18.09 26.47 -21.83
CA MET A 1 18.84 25.37 -21.19
C MET A 1 18.89 25.48 -19.65
N THR A 2 18.69 26.68 -19.08
CA THR A 2 18.75 27.02 -17.64
C THR A 2 17.50 26.66 -16.81
N ASP A 3 16.30 26.57 -17.40
CA ASP A 3 15.08 26.17 -16.67
C ASP A 3 14.99 24.66 -16.37
N GLY A 4 15.65 23.82 -17.17
CA GLY A 4 15.62 22.36 -16.99
C GLY A 4 16.46 21.86 -15.82
N THR A 5 17.60 22.51 -15.57
CA THR A 5 18.51 22.20 -14.45
C THR A 5 17.91 22.59 -13.10
N THR A 6 17.23 23.74 -13.02
CA THR A 6 16.56 24.19 -11.78
C THR A 6 15.34 23.33 -11.43
N ALA A 7 14.58 22.85 -12.42
CA ALA A 7 13.47 21.93 -12.18
C ALA A 7 13.94 20.55 -11.68
N ARG A 8 15.04 20.02 -12.22
CA ARG A 8 15.64 18.76 -11.74
C ARG A 8 16.20 18.89 -10.32
N ALA A 9 16.92 19.97 -10.04
CA ALA A 9 17.45 20.24 -8.70
C ALA A 9 16.35 20.32 -7.62
N ARG A 10 15.18 20.88 -7.96
CA ARG A 10 14.03 20.97 -7.04
C ARG A 10 13.41 19.62 -6.69
N HIS A 11 13.28 18.71 -7.67
CA HIS A 11 12.81 17.35 -7.39
C HIS A 11 13.87 16.56 -6.62
N GLY A 12 15.15 16.80 -6.90
CA GLY A 12 16.27 16.19 -6.16
C GLY A 12 16.25 16.53 -4.68
N ALA A 13 16.03 17.79 -4.30
CA ALA A 13 15.96 18.19 -2.89
C ALA A 13 14.81 17.49 -2.15
N ALA A 14 13.61 17.45 -2.74
CA ALA A 14 12.45 16.79 -2.13
C ALA A 14 12.62 15.26 -2.06
N ALA A 15 13.22 14.65 -3.09
CA ALA A 15 13.56 13.23 -3.10
C ALA A 15 14.57 12.88 -2.00
N LEU A 16 15.60 13.71 -1.81
CA LEU A 16 16.59 13.56 -0.74
C LEU A 16 15.94 13.73 0.64
N THR A 17 15.07 14.72 0.82
CA THR A 17 14.29 14.87 2.07
C THR A 17 13.45 13.62 2.33
N GLY A 18 12.77 13.08 1.31
CA GLY A 18 12.04 11.83 1.42
C GLY A 18 12.94 10.66 1.82
N LEU A 19 14.13 10.56 1.23
CA LEU A 19 15.11 9.53 1.60
C LEU A 19 15.52 9.67 3.08
N VAL A 20 15.87 10.87 3.54
CA VAL A 20 16.24 11.13 4.94
C VAL A 20 15.10 10.77 5.89
N LEU A 21 13.85 11.14 5.56
CA LEU A 21 12.69 10.78 6.36
C LEU A 21 12.44 9.27 6.37
N GLY A 22 12.60 8.58 5.24
CA GLY A 22 12.50 7.13 5.18
C GLY A 22 13.60 6.43 5.99
N LEU A 23 14.83 6.93 5.91
CA LEU A 23 15.94 6.46 6.73
C LEU A 23 15.67 6.66 8.23
N LEU A 24 15.08 7.80 8.60
CA LEU A 24 14.70 8.09 9.98
C LEU A 24 13.52 7.21 10.45
N ALA A 25 12.51 7.01 9.61
CA ALA A 25 11.32 6.23 9.92
C ALA A 25 11.65 4.74 10.10
N LEU A 26 12.51 4.19 9.24
CA LEU A 26 12.95 2.79 9.33
C LEU A 26 14.07 2.61 10.38
N GLY A 27 14.99 3.57 10.49
CA GLY A 27 16.04 3.63 11.50
C GLY A 27 16.80 2.30 11.66
N PRO A 28 16.84 1.71 12.87
CA PRO A 28 17.47 0.40 13.10
C PRO A 28 16.91 -0.74 12.23
N GLY A 29 15.69 -0.62 11.73
CA GLY A 29 15.05 -1.55 10.80
C GLY A 29 15.80 -1.73 9.46
N LEU A 30 16.74 -0.85 9.13
CA LEU A 30 17.57 -0.96 7.93
C LEU A 30 18.72 -1.97 8.06
N ALA A 31 19.09 -2.38 9.28
CA ALA A 31 20.10 -3.41 9.51
C ALA A 31 19.69 -4.74 8.86
N ARG A 32 20.65 -5.63 8.59
CA ARG A 32 20.42 -6.92 7.90
C ARG A 32 19.31 -7.74 8.58
N GLY A 33 18.52 -8.44 7.77
CA GLY A 33 17.31 -9.14 8.19
C GLY A 33 16.02 -8.49 7.68
N PHE A 34 14.91 -9.16 7.94
CA PHE A 34 13.57 -8.84 7.42
C PHE A 34 12.74 -8.10 8.45
N LEU A 35 11.91 -7.17 7.98
CA LEU A 35 10.90 -6.54 8.82
C LEU A 35 9.62 -7.36 8.73
N LEU A 36 9.28 -8.10 9.79
CA LEU A 36 8.08 -8.93 9.86
C LEU A 36 7.06 -8.29 10.79
N SER A 37 6.00 -7.72 10.22
CA SER A 37 4.95 -6.98 10.95
C SER A 37 3.63 -7.04 10.20
N TYR A 38 2.62 -7.66 10.80
CA TYR A 38 1.31 -7.98 10.21
C TYR A 38 1.44 -8.43 8.75
N ASP A 39 0.99 -7.64 7.78
CA ASP A 39 0.98 -8.01 6.37
C ASP A 39 2.35 -7.92 5.68
N MET A 40 3.30 -7.22 6.30
CA MET A 40 4.65 -7.06 5.79
C MET A 40 5.47 -8.28 6.17
N VAL A 41 5.56 -9.20 5.21
CA VAL A 41 6.40 -10.39 5.29
C VAL A 41 7.14 -10.56 3.98
N ALA A 42 8.46 -10.54 4.07
CA ALA A 42 9.39 -10.82 2.98
C ALA A 42 10.26 -12.02 3.37
N VAL A 43 10.75 -12.73 2.36
CA VAL A 43 11.59 -13.92 2.55
C VAL A 43 12.92 -13.77 1.79
N PRO A 44 13.96 -14.55 2.11
CA PRO A 44 15.27 -14.43 1.46
C PRO A 44 15.22 -14.53 -0.07
N ARG A 45 14.48 -15.52 -0.57
CA ARG A 45 14.13 -15.67 -1.98
C ARG A 45 12.68 -16.09 -2.11
N GLN A 46 11.86 -15.24 -2.71
CA GLN A 46 10.45 -15.53 -2.89
C GLN A 46 10.25 -16.29 -4.22
N PRO A 47 9.67 -17.50 -4.21
CA PRO A 47 9.46 -18.26 -5.43
C PRO A 47 8.29 -17.69 -6.26
N LEU A 48 8.36 -17.92 -7.57
CA LEU A 48 7.24 -17.67 -8.48
C LEU A 48 6.33 -18.91 -8.47
N THR A 49 5.22 -18.84 -7.75
CA THR A 49 4.26 -19.94 -7.61
C THR A 49 2.88 -19.56 -8.17
N ALA A 50 1.95 -20.51 -8.20
CA ALA A 50 0.55 -20.23 -8.55
C ALA A 50 -0.05 -19.13 -7.65
N LEU A 51 0.34 -19.07 -6.37
CA LEU A 51 -0.10 -18.03 -5.44
C LEU A 51 0.34 -16.66 -5.96
N THR A 52 1.60 -16.50 -6.35
CA THR A 52 2.19 -15.24 -6.83
C THR A 52 1.42 -14.60 -8.00
N PHE A 53 0.77 -15.42 -8.82
CA PHE A 53 -0.02 -14.98 -9.97
C PHE A 53 -1.54 -14.96 -9.71
N GLY A 54 -1.99 -15.22 -8.48
CA GLY A 54 -3.41 -15.23 -8.12
C GLY A 54 -4.18 -16.43 -8.66
N LEU A 55 -3.49 -17.54 -8.94
CA LEU A 55 -4.08 -18.76 -9.49
C LEU A 55 -4.55 -19.74 -8.40
N THR A 56 -4.41 -19.40 -7.12
CA THR A 56 -4.81 -20.22 -5.98
C THR A 56 -6.23 -19.93 -5.51
N GLY A 57 -6.70 -20.75 -4.58
CA GLY A 57 -7.98 -20.58 -3.91
C GLY A 57 -8.17 -19.31 -3.08
N THR A 58 -7.24 -18.37 -2.94
CA THR A 58 -7.40 -17.13 -2.12
C THR A 58 -7.68 -15.90 -3.00
N LEU A 59 -8.22 -14.82 -2.42
CA LEU A 59 -8.33 -13.56 -3.16
C LEU A 59 -6.93 -13.00 -3.49
N PRO A 60 -6.69 -12.51 -4.72
CA PRO A 60 -5.36 -12.12 -5.21
C PRO A 60 -4.94 -10.72 -4.72
N ARG A 61 -4.96 -10.49 -3.40
CA ARG A 61 -4.67 -9.19 -2.78
C ARG A 61 -3.21 -8.76 -2.95
N HIS A 62 -2.32 -9.75 -3.04
CA HIS A 62 -0.88 -9.62 -3.23
C HIS A 62 -0.46 -9.63 -4.71
N VAL A 63 -1.41 -9.63 -5.63
CA VAL A 63 -1.12 -9.56 -7.07
C VAL A 63 -1.22 -8.09 -7.52
N PRO A 64 -0.20 -7.54 -8.20
CA PRO A 64 1.03 -8.17 -8.66
C PRO A 64 2.22 -8.02 -7.69
N SER A 65 2.02 -7.45 -6.50
CA SER A 65 3.09 -7.05 -5.56
C SER A 65 4.10 -8.16 -5.28
N ASP A 66 3.63 -9.37 -5.01
CA ASP A 66 4.47 -10.51 -4.68
C ASP A 66 5.26 -11.01 -5.90
N ALA A 67 4.74 -10.86 -7.11
CA ALA A 67 5.48 -11.24 -8.33
C ALA A 67 6.64 -10.27 -8.59
N PHE A 68 6.45 -8.98 -8.33
CA PHE A 68 7.53 -8.02 -8.41
C PHE A 68 8.59 -8.27 -7.33
N VAL A 69 8.19 -8.59 -6.09
CA VAL A 69 9.13 -8.98 -5.03
C VAL A 69 9.87 -10.27 -5.38
N ALA A 70 9.18 -11.29 -5.90
CA ALA A 70 9.79 -12.52 -6.37
C ALA A 70 10.81 -12.27 -7.50
N ALA A 71 10.45 -11.45 -8.50
CA ALA A 71 11.34 -11.11 -9.61
C ALA A 71 12.59 -10.32 -9.13
N LEU A 72 12.41 -9.36 -8.21
CA LEU A 72 13.53 -8.60 -7.65
C LEU A 72 14.41 -9.45 -6.72
N SER A 73 13.80 -10.33 -5.93
CA SER A 73 14.52 -11.21 -4.99
C SER A 73 15.26 -12.37 -5.68
N ALA A 74 15.02 -12.58 -6.98
CA ALA A 74 15.82 -13.49 -7.81
C ALA A 74 17.24 -12.95 -8.07
N VAL A 75 17.42 -11.62 -8.05
CA VAL A 75 18.71 -10.96 -8.36
C VAL A 75 19.30 -10.18 -7.19
N LEU A 76 18.49 -9.79 -6.22
CA LEU A 76 18.89 -9.06 -5.02
C LEU A 76 18.45 -9.83 -3.77
N PRO A 77 19.19 -9.73 -2.64
CA PRO A 77 18.70 -10.24 -1.36
C PRO A 77 17.32 -9.69 -1.01
N GLY A 78 16.39 -10.56 -0.58
CA GLY A 78 15.01 -10.17 -0.31
C GLY A 78 14.85 -9.06 0.75
N ASP A 79 15.75 -9.00 1.73
CA ASP A 79 15.74 -7.95 2.75
C ASP A 79 16.07 -6.56 2.17
N LEU A 80 17.00 -6.52 1.21
CA LEU A 80 17.33 -5.29 0.49
C LEU A 80 16.17 -4.86 -0.42
N VAL A 81 15.51 -5.80 -1.10
CA VAL A 81 14.31 -5.51 -1.91
C VAL A 81 13.23 -4.89 -1.04
N GLN A 82 12.94 -5.49 0.12
CA GLN A 82 11.96 -4.96 1.08
C GLN A 82 12.30 -3.52 1.49
N LYS A 83 13.53 -3.28 1.96
CA LYS A 83 13.96 -1.95 2.43
C LYS A 83 13.95 -0.91 1.31
N ALA A 84 14.35 -1.29 0.09
CA ALA A 84 14.33 -0.40 -1.05
C ALA A 84 12.91 0.02 -1.43
N LEU A 85 11.94 -0.91 -1.40
CA LEU A 85 10.52 -0.60 -1.65
C LEU A 85 9.94 0.33 -0.59
N LEU A 86 10.26 0.09 0.69
CA LEU A 86 9.83 0.95 1.79
C LEU A 86 10.43 2.37 1.66
N LEU A 87 11.72 2.50 1.37
CA LEU A 87 12.36 3.80 1.13
C LEU A 87 11.78 4.52 -0.09
N ALA A 88 11.42 3.78 -1.15
CA ALA A 88 10.82 4.34 -2.35
C ALA A 88 9.47 5.04 -2.06
N VAL A 89 8.68 4.55 -1.09
CA VAL A 89 7.44 5.22 -0.65
C VAL A 89 7.72 6.66 -0.21
N PHE A 90 8.72 6.86 0.65
CA PHE A 90 9.06 8.17 1.18
C PHE A 90 9.66 9.08 0.10
N VAL A 91 10.54 8.55 -0.75
CA VAL A 91 11.18 9.31 -1.83
C VAL A 91 10.15 9.78 -2.85
N LEU A 92 9.32 8.87 -3.36
CA LEU A 92 8.32 9.17 -4.39
C LEU A 92 7.20 10.05 -3.83
N GLY A 93 6.70 9.75 -2.62
CA GLY A 93 5.65 10.51 -1.97
C GLY A 93 6.08 11.95 -1.68
N CYS A 94 7.25 12.14 -1.06
CA CYS A 94 7.76 13.47 -0.70
C CYS A 94 8.01 14.32 -1.95
N ALA A 95 8.69 13.75 -2.96
CA ALA A 95 8.95 14.45 -4.21
C ALA A 95 7.67 14.79 -4.98
N GLY A 96 6.68 13.89 -4.99
CA GLY A 96 5.40 14.10 -5.65
C GLY A 96 4.56 15.20 -4.99
N ALA A 97 4.37 15.14 -3.67
CA ALA A 97 3.61 16.15 -2.95
C ALA A 97 4.27 17.54 -3.05
N ALA A 98 5.60 17.60 -2.92
CA ALA A 98 6.37 18.80 -3.16
C ALA A 98 6.18 19.38 -4.57
N ALA A 99 6.02 18.51 -5.58
CA ALA A 99 5.81 18.91 -6.97
C ALA A 99 4.49 19.64 -7.21
N LEU A 100 3.45 19.32 -6.44
CA LEU A 100 2.13 19.92 -6.59
C LEU A 100 2.01 21.33 -6.01
N VAL A 101 2.88 21.75 -5.09
CA VAL A 101 2.81 23.10 -4.51
C VAL A 101 3.18 24.15 -5.58
N PRO A 102 2.29 25.09 -5.94
CA PRO A 102 2.48 26.03 -7.04
C PRO A 102 3.36 27.23 -6.64
N THR A 103 4.55 26.96 -6.13
CA THR A 103 5.57 27.95 -5.75
C THR A 103 6.95 27.52 -6.23
N ARG A 104 7.84 28.50 -6.47
CA ARG A 104 9.24 28.24 -6.84
C ARG A 104 10.15 28.03 -5.63
N ARG A 105 9.67 28.36 -4.42
CA ARG A 105 10.45 28.30 -3.18
C ARG A 105 10.58 26.86 -2.68
N ALA A 106 11.78 26.49 -2.24
CA ALA A 106 12.07 25.12 -1.79
C ALA A 106 11.34 24.78 -0.49
N LEU A 107 11.44 25.61 0.56
CA LEU A 107 10.89 25.30 1.88
C LEU A 107 9.38 24.98 1.89
N PRO A 108 8.50 25.77 1.25
CA PRO A 108 7.08 25.41 1.14
C PRO A 108 6.82 24.06 0.45
N ARG A 109 7.61 23.73 -0.58
CA ARG A 109 7.50 22.44 -1.28
C ARG A 109 7.96 21.30 -0.37
N LEU A 110 9.05 21.49 0.36
CA LEU A 110 9.55 20.51 1.33
C LEU A 110 8.55 20.31 2.48
N ALA A 111 7.92 21.37 2.99
CA ALA A 111 6.88 21.27 4.02
C ALA A 111 5.71 20.38 3.58
N ALA A 112 5.26 20.50 2.33
CA ALA A 112 4.26 19.60 1.78
C ALA A 112 4.78 18.16 1.67
N GLY A 113 6.01 17.98 1.19
CA GLY A 113 6.65 16.67 1.11
C GLY A 113 6.74 15.96 2.47
N VAL A 114 7.24 16.67 3.50
CA VAL A 114 7.36 16.18 4.88
C VAL A 114 5.98 15.82 5.44
N CYS A 115 5.01 16.73 5.36
CA CYS A 115 3.65 16.48 5.86
C CYS A 115 2.99 15.28 5.16
N TYR A 116 3.32 15.03 3.88
CA TYR A 116 2.76 13.91 3.13
C TYR A 116 3.36 12.56 3.50
N VAL A 117 4.65 12.47 3.85
CA VAL A 117 5.26 11.17 4.17
C VAL A 117 5.45 10.93 5.67
N TRP A 118 5.28 11.97 6.48
CA TRP A 118 5.37 11.92 7.94
C TRP A 118 4.04 12.33 8.57
N ASN A 119 3.10 11.38 8.62
CA ASN A 119 1.78 11.56 9.18
C ASN A 119 1.22 10.22 9.73
N PRO A 120 0.14 10.26 10.54
CA PRO A 120 -0.51 9.10 11.12
C PRO A 120 -0.91 8.03 10.09
N TYR A 121 -1.45 8.42 8.93
CA TYR A 121 -1.81 7.49 7.86
C TYR A 121 -0.61 6.62 7.46
N VAL A 122 0.54 7.25 7.18
CA VAL A 122 1.75 6.52 6.81
C VAL A 122 2.26 5.66 7.96
N ALA A 123 2.24 6.19 9.19
CA ALA A 123 2.72 5.45 10.36
C ALA A 123 1.91 4.17 10.61
N GLU A 124 0.59 4.27 10.64
CA GLU A 124 -0.31 3.13 10.87
C GLU A 124 -0.22 2.10 9.74
N ARG A 125 -0.20 2.55 8.48
CA ARG A 125 -0.11 1.65 7.31
C ARG A 125 1.25 1.00 7.18
N LEU A 126 2.31 1.67 7.61
CA LEU A 126 3.66 1.12 7.63
C LEU A 126 3.76 0.00 8.69
N VAL A 127 3.25 0.23 9.90
CA VAL A 127 3.27 -0.77 10.97
C VAL A 127 2.34 -1.95 10.65
N LEU A 128 1.14 -1.70 10.11
CA LEU A 128 0.26 -2.74 9.56
C LEU A 128 0.91 -3.54 8.42
N GLY A 129 2.01 -3.04 7.86
CA GLY A 129 2.71 -3.72 6.79
C GLY A 129 2.04 -3.59 5.43
N HIS A 130 1.17 -2.59 5.23
CA HIS A 130 0.48 -2.30 3.97
C HIS A 130 1.41 -1.57 2.97
N TRP A 131 2.64 -2.05 2.80
CA TRP A 131 3.65 -1.44 1.93
C TRP A 131 3.19 -1.33 0.48
N ALA A 132 2.43 -2.32 0.00
CA ALA A 132 1.89 -2.34 -1.36
C ALA A 132 0.88 -1.18 -1.58
N LEU A 133 -0.04 -0.96 -0.64
CA LEU A 133 -0.94 0.20 -0.64
C LEU A 133 -0.15 1.51 -0.58
N LEU A 134 0.92 1.57 0.23
CA LEU A 134 1.77 2.75 0.35
C LEU A 134 2.51 3.10 -0.96
N LEU A 135 2.76 2.16 -1.86
CA LEU A 135 3.23 2.48 -3.21
C LEU A 135 2.18 3.24 -4.02
N GLY A 136 0.90 2.89 -3.87
CA GLY A 136 -0.22 3.65 -4.45
C GLY A 136 -0.35 5.04 -3.83
N TYR A 137 -0.23 5.13 -2.50
CA TYR A 137 -0.14 6.40 -1.81
C TYR A 137 1.01 7.26 -2.37
N ALA A 138 2.23 6.71 -2.49
CA ALA A 138 3.36 7.45 -3.05
C ALA A 138 3.17 7.86 -4.52
N ALA A 139 2.44 7.07 -5.31
CA ALA A 139 2.08 7.37 -6.70
C ALA A 139 1.01 8.45 -6.84
N LEU A 140 0.11 8.59 -5.87
CA LEU A 140 -1.05 9.49 -5.91
C LEU A 140 -0.70 10.93 -6.35
N PRO A 141 0.27 11.65 -5.75
CA PRO A 141 0.58 13.01 -6.20
C PRO A 141 1.06 13.09 -7.65
N TRP A 142 1.80 12.07 -8.11
CA TRP A 142 2.24 11.98 -9.50
C TRP A 142 1.07 11.70 -10.45
N ALA A 143 0.14 10.84 -10.04
CA ALA A 143 -1.05 10.50 -10.82
C ALA A 143 -1.97 11.72 -10.97
N VAL A 144 -2.16 12.48 -9.89
CA VAL A 144 -2.89 13.76 -9.88
C VAL A 144 -2.24 14.78 -10.81
N ALA A 145 -0.91 14.96 -10.73
CA ALA A 145 -0.18 15.84 -11.63
C ALA A 145 -0.33 15.40 -13.09
N ALA A 146 -0.11 14.11 -13.37
CA ALA A 146 -0.15 13.54 -14.71
C ALA A 146 -1.54 13.66 -15.33
N ALA A 147 -2.60 13.32 -14.59
CA ALA A 147 -4.00 13.36 -15.06
C ALA A 147 -4.49 14.79 -15.37
N SER A 148 -3.90 15.80 -14.75
CA SER A 148 -4.19 17.20 -15.07
C SER A 148 -3.50 17.71 -16.34
N THR A 149 -2.54 16.94 -16.86
CA THR A 149 -1.85 17.22 -18.12
C THR A 149 -2.29 16.22 -19.18
N GLU A 150 -2.30 16.61 -20.45
CA GLU A 150 -2.58 15.65 -21.51
C GLU A 150 -1.41 14.69 -21.69
N GLY A 151 -1.70 13.39 -21.70
CA GLY A 151 -0.74 12.35 -22.06
C GLY A 151 -0.92 11.04 -21.31
N THR A 152 -1.59 10.07 -21.93
CA THR A 152 -1.79 8.71 -21.41
C THR A 152 -0.51 8.07 -20.89
N ARG A 153 0.61 8.26 -21.59
CA ARG A 153 1.93 7.73 -21.16
C ARG A 153 2.37 8.27 -19.81
N ARG A 154 2.12 9.54 -19.52
CA ARG A 154 2.48 10.15 -18.23
C ARG A 154 1.64 9.56 -17.10
N VAL A 155 0.35 9.36 -17.35
CA VAL A 155 -0.58 8.73 -16.39
C VAL A 155 -0.13 7.29 -16.11
N VAL A 156 0.21 6.51 -17.14
CA VAL A 156 0.76 5.15 -16.97
C VAL A 156 2.02 5.17 -16.10
N ARG A 157 3.01 5.99 -16.44
CA ARG A 157 4.28 6.09 -15.67
C ARG A 157 4.04 6.50 -14.21
N ALA A 158 3.15 7.46 -13.99
CA ALA A 158 2.81 7.94 -12.65
C ALA A 158 2.11 6.86 -11.80
N LEU A 159 1.36 5.95 -12.45
CA LEU A 159 0.66 4.85 -11.79
C LEU A 159 1.49 3.56 -11.69
N VAL A 160 2.73 3.51 -12.18
CA VAL A 160 3.57 2.29 -12.07
C VAL A 160 3.73 1.81 -10.62
N PRO A 161 4.04 2.67 -9.62
CA PRO A 161 4.14 2.20 -8.24
C PRO A 161 2.80 1.66 -7.72
N ALA A 162 1.68 2.29 -8.09
CA ALA A 162 0.34 1.81 -7.75
C ALA A 162 0.02 0.46 -8.42
N ALA A 163 0.42 0.28 -9.68
CA ALA A 163 0.23 -0.97 -10.41
C ALA A 163 1.00 -2.12 -9.74
N ILE A 164 2.25 -1.87 -9.33
CA ILE A 164 3.05 -2.83 -8.54
C ILE A 164 2.34 -3.17 -7.22
N GLY A 165 1.82 -2.17 -6.52
CA GLY A 165 1.09 -2.36 -5.26
C GLY A 165 -0.27 -3.07 -5.39
N GLY A 166 -0.79 -3.22 -6.61
CA GLY A 166 -2.03 -3.95 -6.88
C GLY A 166 -3.30 -3.19 -6.49
N PHE A 167 -4.30 -3.92 -6.03
CA PHE A 167 -5.67 -3.43 -5.89
C PHE A 167 -5.83 -2.17 -5.03
N ALA A 168 -5.44 -2.23 -3.74
CA ALA A 168 -5.64 -1.11 -2.82
C ALA A 168 -4.82 0.12 -3.25
N ALA A 169 -3.62 -0.12 -3.79
CA ALA A 169 -2.75 0.91 -4.32
C ALA A 169 -3.37 1.62 -5.55
N MET A 170 -3.94 0.84 -6.48
CA MET A 170 -4.66 1.38 -7.64
C MET A 170 -5.96 2.10 -7.25
N ALA A 171 -6.66 1.66 -6.22
CA ALA A 171 -7.83 2.39 -5.71
C ALA A 171 -7.44 3.76 -5.15
N VAL A 172 -6.36 3.82 -4.36
CA VAL A 172 -5.85 5.05 -3.74
C VAL A 172 -5.29 6.05 -4.77
N ALA A 173 -4.59 5.58 -5.82
CA ALA A 173 -3.96 6.47 -6.82
C ALA A 173 -4.83 6.71 -8.07
N GLY A 174 -5.48 5.67 -8.56
CA GLY A 174 -6.22 5.64 -9.82
C GLY A 174 -7.55 6.38 -9.75
N LEU A 175 -8.34 6.20 -8.68
CA LEU A 175 -9.62 6.90 -8.53
C LEU A 175 -9.44 8.43 -8.49
N PRO A 176 -8.47 9.00 -7.74
CA PRO A 176 -8.20 10.43 -7.81
C PRO A 176 -7.70 10.89 -9.17
N ALA A 177 -6.91 10.09 -9.89
CA ALA A 177 -6.50 10.41 -11.25
C ALA A 177 -7.70 10.52 -12.21
N VAL A 178 -8.68 9.62 -12.09
CA VAL A 178 -9.95 9.69 -12.84
C VAL A 178 -10.76 10.91 -12.42
N ALA A 179 -10.87 11.22 -11.12
CA ALA A 179 -11.56 12.41 -10.63
C ALA A 179 -10.93 13.70 -11.16
N VAL A 180 -9.60 13.77 -11.22
CA VAL A 180 -8.86 14.88 -11.84
C VAL A 180 -9.14 14.98 -13.33
N ALA A 181 -9.13 13.88 -14.07
CA ALA A 181 -9.49 13.88 -15.49
C ALA A 181 -10.95 14.34 -15.72
N ALA A 182 -11.88 13.91 -14.86
CA ALA A 182 -13.30 14.29 -14.90
C ALA A 182 -13.54 15.77 -14.54
N CYS A 183 -12.61 16.38 -13.82
CA CYS A 183 -12.65 17.77 -13.40
C CYS A 183 -11.75 18.68 -14.26
N ALA A 184 -11.07 18.12 -15.27
CA ALA A 184 -10.12 18.87 -16.07
C ALA A 184 -10.82 20.00 -16.85
N PRO A 185 -10.20 21.19 -16.94
CA PRO A 185 -10.73 22.29 -17.72
C PRO A 185 -10.70 21.99 -19.23
N GLY A 186 -11.78 22.33 -19.94
CA GLY A 186 -11.90 22.13 -21.38
C GLY A 186 -13.33 21.83 -21.81
N ASP A 187 -13.52 21.60 -23.12
CA ASP A 187 -14.81 21.19 -23.65
C ASP A 187 -15.20 19.77 -23.18
N ARG A 188 -16.50 19.43 -23.35
CA ARG A 188 -17.04 18.13 -22.93
C ARG A 188 -16.35 16.94 -23.61
N LYS A 189 -15.94 17.09 -24.87
CA LYS A 189 -15.33 16.01 -25.67
C LYS A 189 -13.93 15.67 -25.18
N ARG A 190 -13.10 16.69 -24.94
CA ARG A 190 -11.75 16.56 -24.39
C ARG A 190 -11.79 15.95 -23.00
N ARG A 191 -12.71 16.40 -22.16
CA ARG A 191 -12.93 15.84 -20.82
C ARG A 191 -13.35 14.38 -20.87
N ALA A 192 -14.30 14.02 -21.73
CA ALA A 192 -14.71 12.63 -21.92
C ALA A 192 -13.55 11.74 -22.38
N ARG A 193 -12.71 12.21 -23.31
CA ARG A 193 -11.50 11.50 -23.73
C ARG A 193 -10.47 11.34 -22.61
N ALA A 194 -10.26 12.38 -21.80
CA ALA A 194 -9.36 12.32 -20.66
C ALA A 194 -9.84 11.30 -19.61
N VAL A 195 -11.14 11.32 -19.29
CA VAL A 195 -11.77 10.33 -18.40
C VAL A 195 -11.65 8.93 -18.97
N ALA A 196 -12.04 8.71 -20.23
CA ALA A 196 -11.93 7.41 -20.88
C ALA A 196 -10.49 6.90 -20.90
N GLY A 197 -9.51 7.77 -21.18
CA GLY A 197 -8.10 7.45 -21.13
C GLY A 197 -7.61 7.07 -19.73
N ALA A 198 -7.99 7.84 -18.70
CA ALA A 198 -7.63 7.54 -17.32
C ALA A 198 -8.25 6.23 -16.83
N VAL A 199 -9.54 6.01 -17.12
CA VAL A 199 -10.24 4.75 -16.81
C VAL A 199 -9.60 3.57 -17.53
N ALA A 200 -9.29 3.71 -18.83
CA ALA A 200 -8.63 2.65 -19.59
C ALA A 200 -7.24 2.31 -19.02
N VAL A 201 -6.45 3.31 -18.60
CA VAL A 201 -5.16 3.07 -17.95
C VAL A 201 -5.33 2.37 -16.60
N VAL A 202 -6.24 2.85 -15.76
CA VAL A 202 -6.50 2.24 -14.45
C VAL A 202 -6.97 0.81 -14.63
N ALA A 203 -7.89 0.55 -15.55
CA ALA A 203 -8.39 -0.80 -15.85
C ALA A 203 -7.26 -1.71 -16.36
N ALA A 204 -6.48 -1.26 -17.34
CA ALA A 204 -5.39 -2.03 -17.93
C ALA A 204 -4.28 -2.39 -16.91
N LEU A 205 -3.91 -1.45 -16.04
CA LEU A 205 -2.94 -1.70 -14.96
C LEU A 205 -3.50 -2.57 -13.83
N SER A 206 -4.82 -2.72 -13.76
CA SER A 206 -5.52 -3.51 -12.76
C SER A 206 -5.83 -4.94 -13.23
N LEU A 207 -5.63 -5.25 -14.51
CA LEU A 207 -6.04 -6.52 -15.10
C LEU A 207 -5.49 -7.76 -14.37
N PRO A 208 -4.22 -7.81 -13.90
CA PRO A 208 -3.70 -9.01 -13.24
C PRO A 208 -4.53 -9.49 -12.05
N TRP A 209 -4.95 -8.59 -11.16
CA TRP A 209 -5.77 -8.94 -10.00
C TRP A 209 -7.28 -8.89 -10.29
N LEU A 210 -7.72 -8.07 -11.26
CA LEU A 210 -9.12 -8.07 -11.70
C LEU A 210 -9.51 -9.39 -12.34
N VAL A 211 -8.69 -9.89 -13.27
CA VAL A 211 -8.99 -11.12 -14.01
C VAL A 211 -8.97 -12.32 -13.08
N THR A 212 -7.95 -12.45 -12.24
CA THR A 212 -7.84 -13.60 -11.32
C THR A 212 -8.86 -13.51 -10.19
N GLY A 213 -9.18 -12.31 -9.71
CA GLY A 213 -10.21 -12.10 -8.69
C GLY A 213 -11.62 -12.38 -9.22
N TRP A 214 -11.92 -11.97 -10.44
CA TRP A 214 -13.24 -12.13 -11.05
C TRP A 214 -13.49 -13.55 -11.57
N LEU A 215 -12.46 -14.19 -12.13
CA LEU A 215 -12.53 -15.56 -12.64
C LEU A 215 -12.19 -16.61 -11.57
N ARG A 216 -12.07 -16.20 -10.29
CA ARG A 216 -11.88 -17.12 -9.17
C ARG A 216 -13.10 -18.03 -9.04
N PRO A 217 -12.96 -19.37 -9.11
CA PRO A 217 -14.10 -20.30 -9.09
C PRO A 217 -14.99 -20.17 -7.84
N SER A 218 -14.40 -19.82 -6.70
CA SER A 218 -15.10 -19.61 -5.43
C SER A 218 -15.65 -18.19 -5.23
N GLY A 219 -15.64 -17.35 -6.28
CA GLY A 219 -16.23 -16.01 -6.28
C GLY A 219 -15.52 -14.99 -5.38
N VAL A 220 -16.16 -13.85 -5.12
CA VAL A 220 -15.68 -12.84 -4.17
C VAL A 220 -16.46 -12.99 -2.85
N PRO A 221 -15.79 -13.25 -1.71
CA PRO A 221 -16.47 -13.41 -0.42
C PRO A 221 -17.04 -12.08 0.08
N GLY A 222 -18.30 -12.12 0.53
CA GLY A 222 -19.06 -10.94 0.95
C GLY A 222 -19.24 -10.77 2.47
N ALA A 223 -18.39 -11.35 3.32
CA ALA A 223 -18.62 -11.40 4.78
C ALA A 223 -19.01 -10.04 5.41
N PRO A 224 -20.31 -9.77 5.72
CA PRO A 224 -20.74 -8.45 6.18
C PRO A 224 -20.24 -8.13 7.59
N SER A 225 -19.96 -9.15 8.41
CA SER A 225 -19.31 -9.02 9.72
C SER A 225 -17.94 -8.34 9.64
N ALA A 226 -17.28 -8.39 8.49
CA ALA A 226 -16.00 -7.74 8.27
C ALA A 226 -16.11 -6.19 8.33
N VAL A 227 -17.31 -5.62 8.16
CA VAL A 227 -17.51 -4.17 8.33
C VAL A 227 -17.20 -3.74 9.76
N ASP A 228 -17.69 -4.47 10.77
CA ASP A 228 -17.45 -4.12 12.17
C ASP A 228 -15.98 -4.34 12.58
N ALA A 229 -15.36 -5.38 12.02
CA ALA A 229 -13.96 -5.72 12.27
C ALA A 229 -13.00 -4.63 11.75
N PHE A 230 -13.24 -4.14 10.52
CA PHE A 230 -12.31 -3.28 9.78
C PHE A 230 -12.73 -1.80 9.69
N ALA A 231 -13.88 -1.42 10.25
CA ALA A 231 -14.29 -0.02 10.29
C ALA A 231 -13.23 0.85 11.00
N PRO A 232 -13.03 2.09 10.54
CA PRO A 232 -12.16 3.04 11.22
C PRO A 232 -12.52 3.22 12.70
N ARG A 233 -11.50 3.29 13.55
CA ARG A 233 -11.66 3.45 15.00
C ARG A 233 -11.14 4.82 15.44
N ALA A 234 -11.60 5.28 16.60
CA ALA A 234 -11.09 6.49 17.20
C ALA A 234 -9.69 6.23 17.79
N ASP A 235 -8.70 7.00 17.34
CA ASP A 235 -7.34 7.04 17.91
C ASP A 235 -7.03 8.42 18.53
N THR A 236 -7.99 9.34 18.47
CA THR A 236 -7.94 10.69 19.06
C THR A 236 -9.21 10.97 19.89
N PRO A 237 -9.20 12.02 20.75
CA PRO A 237 -10.38 12.43 21.52
C PRO A 237 -11.55 12.95 20.66
N PHE A 238 -11.35 13.11 19.35
CA PHE A 238 -12.35 13.66 18.42
C PHE A 238 -13.23 12.59 17.77
N GLY A 239 -13.22 11.37 18.30
CA GLY A 239 -13.95 10.23 17.75
C GLY A 239 -13.40 9.74 16.41
N ALA A 240 -14.05 8.74 15.80
CA ALA A 240 -13.55 8.09 14.58
C ALA A 240 -13.51 9.04 13.37
N LEU A 241 -14.50 9.93 13.22
CA LEU A 241 -14.50 10.91 12.12
C LEU A 241 -13.41 11.98 12.29
N GLY A 242 -13.18 12.45 13.52
CA GLY A 242 -12.07 13.35 13.82
C GLY A 242 -10.72 12.67 13.57
N SER A 243 -10.58 11.41 13.98
CA SER A 243 -9.40 10.58 13.74
C SER A 243 -9.10 10.46 12.22
N LEU A 244 -10.12 10.17 11.41
CA LEU A 244 -10.01 10.13 9.94
C LEU A 244 -9.62 11.50 9.35
N LEU A 245 -10.19 12.60 9.84
CA LEU A 245 -9.87 13.96 9.39
C LEU A 245 -8.40 14.32 9.71
N LEU A 246 -7.93 13.86 10.87
CA LEU A 246 -6.54 13.99 11.30
C LEU A 246 -5.60 12.94 10.67
N THR A 247 -6.11 12.18 9.70
CA THR A 247 -5.42 11.17 8.87
C THR A 247 -5.08 9.85 9.57
N GLY A 248 -5.47 9.68 10.85
CA GLY A 248 -5.36 8.43 11.59
C GLY A 248 -6.61 7.56 11.45
N GLY A 249 -6.86 6.73 12.46
CA GLY A 249 -8.08 5.95 12.61
C GLY A 249 -8.04 4.59 11.93
N ALA A 250 -6.87 3.94 11.85
CA ALA A 250 -6.79 2.54 11.48
C ALA A 250 -7.67 1.67 12.38
N TRP A 251 -8.15 0.55 11.82
CA TRP A 251 -8.97 -0.39 12.57
C TRP A 251 -8.15 -1.11 13.65
N ASN A 252 -6.85 -1.33 13.46
CA ASN A 252 -6.02 -2.00 14.47
C ASN A 252 -5.41 -0.99 15.46
N ALA A 253 -5.84 -1.04 16.73
CA ALA A 253 -5.34 -0.14 17.77
C ALA A 253 -3.83 -0.31 18.06
N GLU A 254 -3.25 -1.48 17.79
CA GLU A 254 -1.84 -1.77 18.04
C GLU A 254 -0.91 -0.97 17.12
N VAL A 255 -1.41 -0.49 15.98
CA VAL A 255 -0.62 0.27 15.01
C VAL A 255 -0.64 1.77 15.24
N VAL A 256 -1.52 2.25 16.12
CA VAL A 256 -1.62 3.67 16.46
C VAL A 256 -0.27 4.16 16.99
N PRO A 257 0.27 5.29 16.48
CA PRO A 257 1.55 5.82 16.95
C PRO A 257 1.46 6.23 18.41
N GLN A 258 2.45 5.83 19.21
CA GLN A 258 2.49 6.18 20.63
C GLN A 258 2.49 7.71 20.81
N GLY A 259 1.62 8.23 21.68
CA GLY A 259 1.52 9.65 22.03
C GLY A 259 0.80 10.56 21.03
N TYR A 260 0.43 10.07 19.84
CA TYR A 260 -0.22 10.87 18.79
C TYR A 260 -1.61 11.38 19.21
N GLY A 261 -2.40 10.55 19.90
CA GLY A 261 -3.79 10.83 20.28
C GLY A 261 -3.99 11.52 21.63
N THR A 262 -2.95 12.06 22.28
CA THR A 262 -3.03 12.50 23.67
C THR A 262 -2.49 13.90 23.90
N GLY A 263 -3.11 14.65 24.82
CA GLY A 263 -2.57 15.91 25.34
C GLY A 263 -2.47 17.03 24.30
N VAL A 264 -1.40 17.84 24.39
CA VAL A 264 -1.14 18.98 23.49
C VAL A 264 -0.84 18.58 22.03
N PRO A 265 -0.05 17.51 21.75
CA PRO A 265 0.29 17.12 20.38
C PRO A 265 -0.91 16.94 19.44
N VAL A 266 -2.01 16.33 19.92
CA VAL A 266 -3.20 16.11 19.08
C VAL A 266 -3.89 17.42 18.68
N PHE A 267 -3.93 18.42 19.56
CA PHE A 267 -4.48 19.74 19.26
C PHE A 267 -3.56 20.53 18.31
N CYS A 268 -2.23 20.42 18.48
CA CYS A 268 -1.28 21.01 17.54
C CYS A 268 -1.39 20.37 16.15
N TRP A 269 -1.57 19.05 16.08
CA TRP A 269 -1.80 18.33 14.83
C TRP A 269 -3.12 18.75 14.19
N ALA A 270 -4.19 18.86 14.98
CA ALA A 270 -5.48 19.36 14.50
C ALA A 270 -5.37 20.79 13.94
N LEU A 271 -4.65 21.68 14.62
CA LEU A 271 -4.40 23.03 14.13
C LEU A 271 -3.61 23.01 12.81
N LEU A 272 -2.56 22.18 12.69
CA LEU A 272 -1.82 21.99 11.45
C LEU A 272 -2.76 21.56 10.30
N VAL A 273 -3.63 20.57 10.54
CA VAL A 273 -4.61 20.09 9.57
C VAL A 273 -5.58 21.21 9.17
N LEU A 274 -6.18 21.91 10.13
CA LEU A 274 -7.15 22.98 9.88
C LEU A 274 -6.53 24.15 9.10
N VAL A 275 -5.33 24.61 9.49
CA VAL A 275 -4.59 25.66 8.78
C VAL A 275 -4.26 25.23 7.35
N SER A 276 -3.86 23.97 7.17
CA SER A 276 -3.56 23.41 5.86
C SER A 276 -4.79 23.38 4.95
N LEU A 277 -5.92 22.89 5.47
CA LEU A 277 -7.20 22.88 4.75
C LEU A 277 -7.66 24.31 4.41
N ALA A 278 -7.53 25.26 5.35
CA ALA A 278 -7.87 26.66 5.12
C ALA A 278 -6.99 27.29 4.03
N ALA A 279 -5.67 27.05 4.04
CA ALA A 279 -4.74 27.54 3.02
C ALA A 279 -5.03 26.94 1.64
N PHE A 280 -5.35 25.65 1.59
CA PHE A 280 -5.78 24.99 0.36
C PHE A 280 -7.11 25.56 -0.16
N ALA A 281 -8.11 25.73 0.70
CA ALA A 281 -9.40 26.32 0.35
C ALA A 281 -9.26 27.78 -0.12
N ALA A 282 -8.41 28.58 0.52
CA ALA A 282 -8.09 29.94 0.08
C ALA A 282 -7.44 29.93 -1.32
N ARG A 283 -6.57 28.95 -1.61
CA ARG A 283 -5.99 28.76 -2.95
C ARG A 283 -7.04 28.36 -3.99
N MET A 284 -8.05 27.57 -3.62
CA MET A 284 -9.17 27.17 -4.49
C MET A 284 -10.02 28.36 -4.93
N ARG A 285 -10.11 29.43 -4.12
CA ARG A 285 -10.89 30.64 -4.45
C ARG A 285 -10.24 31.52 -5.52
N ARG A 286 -8.98 31.27 -5.88
CA ARG A 286 -8.28 32.03 -6.91
C ARG A 286 -8.58 31.49 -8.31
N THR A 287 -8.69 32.42 -9.27
CA THR A 287 -8.92 32.11 -10.69
C THR A 287 -7.74 31.36 -11.33
N ASP A 288 -6.51 31.63 -10.89
CA ASP A 288 -5.27 31.02 -11.38
C ASP A 288 -4.95 29.64 -10.75
N ARG A 289 -5.94 28.95 -10.19
CA ARG A 289 -5.73 27.67 -9.49
C ARG A 289 -5.23 26.56 -10.42
N PRO A 290 -4.41 25.62 -9.91
CA PRO A 290 -3.92 24.51 -10.72
C PRO A 290 -5.06 23.65 -11.27
N ALA A 291 -4.90 23.07 -12.46
CA ALA A 291 -5.97 22.28 -13.09
C ALA A 291 -6.38 21.02 -12.30
N TRP A 292 -5.45 20.39 -11.56
CA TRP A 292 -5.73 19.23 -10.71
C TRP A 292 -6.54 19.56 -9.45
N ALA A 293 -6.59 20.84 -9.05
CA ALA A 293 -7.05 21.29 -7.76
C ALA A 293 -8.49 20.84 -7.43
N PHE A 294 -9.42 21.06 -8.37
CA PHE A 294 -10.83 20.70 -8.17
C PHE A 294 -11.04 19.19 -8.06
N GLY A 295 -10.40 18.44 -8.96
CA GLY A 295 -10.55 16.99 -8.97
C GLY A 295 -9.92 16.33 -7.75
N LEU A 296 -8.80 16.86 -7.25
CA LEU A 296 -8.23 16.42 -5.97
C LEU A 296 -9.19 16.70 -4.81
N SER A 297 -9.82 17.89 -4.75
CA SER A 297 -10.83 18.18 -3.73
C SER A 297 -12.02 17.22 -3.81
N ALA A 298 -12.52 16.95 -5.02
CA ALA A 298 -13.61 16.01 -5.23
C ALA A 298 -13.23 14.60 -4.77
N ALA A 299 -12.02 14.14 -5.10
CA ALA A 299 -11.48 12.87 -4.62
C ALA A 299 -11.31 12.81 -3.10
N ALA A 300 -10.89 13.92 -2.46
CA ALA A 300 -10.76 14.00 -1.01
C ALA A 300 -12.12 13.93 -0.30
N VAL A 301 -13.13 14.64 -0.80
CA VAL A 301 -14.49 14.59 -0.25
C VAL A 301 -15.13 13.21 -0.45
N ALA A 302 -15.04 12.65 -1.67
CA ALA A 302 -15.58 11.32 -1.95
C ALA A 302 -14.85 10.24 -1.15
N GLY A 303 -13.52 10.32 -1.06
CA GLY A 303 -12.69 9.39 -0.29
C GLY A 303 -12.96 9.47 1.21
N PHE A 304 -13.11 10.67 1.77
CA PHE A 304 -13.51 10.85 3.17
C PHE A 304 -14.92 10.30 3.43
N GLY A 305 -15.87 10.52 2.52
CA GLY A 305 -17.21 9.93 2.60
C GLY A 305 -17.17 8.39 2.59
N ALA A 306 -16.38 7.79 1.70
CA ALA A 306 -16.16 6.35 1.66
C ALA A 306 -15.51 5.84 2.95
N ALA A 307 -14.53 6.57 3.49
CA ALA A 307 -13.88 6.22 4.75
C ALA A 307 -14.84 6.26 5.95
N ALA A 308 -15.70 7.28 6.02
CA ALA A 308 -16.69 7.46 7.06
C ALA A 308 -17.87 6.47 6.96
N PHE A 309 -18.07 5.81 5.81
CA PHE A 309 -19.27 5.03 5.54
C PHE A 309 -19.44 3.84 6.50
N GLY A 310 -18.35 3.11 6.77
CA GLY A 310 -18.34 2.02 7.76
C GLY A 310 -18.56 2.48 9.20
N VAL A 311 -18.31 3.76 9.51
CA VAL A 311 -18.52 4.34 10.85
C VAL A 311 -19.96 4.84 11.01
N VAL A 312 -20.45 5.60 10.02
CA VAL A 312 -21.72 6.34 10.13
C VAL A 312 -22.92 5.51 9.67
N ALA A 313 -22.70 4.57 8.75
CA ALA A 313 -23.78 3.80 8.12
C ALA A 313 -23.38 2.33 7.90
N ALA A 314 -22.76 1.70 8.90
CA ALA A 314 -22.40 0.28 8.87
C ALA A 314 -23.53 -0.64 8.37
N PRO A 315 -24.80 -0.51 8.82
CA PRO A 315 -25.89 -1.36 8.33
C PRO A 315 -26.19 -1.19 6.84
N ALA A 316 -25.98 0.01 6.28
CA ALA A 316 -26.15 0.24 4.84
C ALA A 316 -24.99 -0.40 4.05
N LEU A 317 -23.75 -0.28 4.54
CA LEU A 317 -22.61 -0.94 3.91
C LEU A 317 -22.76 -2.47 3.95
N LYS A 318 -23.18 -3.05 5.06
CA LYS A 318 -23.47 -4.50 5.16
C LYS A 318 -24.48 -4.96 4.11
N ARG A 319 -25.60 -4.25 3.98
CA ARG A 319 -26.62 -4.52 2.95
C ARG A 319 -26.07 -4.42 1.53
N LEU A 320 -25.22 -3.44 1.24
CA LEU A 320 -24.58 -3.33 -0.07
C LEU A 320 -23.68 -4.53 -0.35
N ILE A 321 -22.93 -5.00 0.65
CA ILE A 321 -22.08 -6.19 0.51
C ILE A 321 -22.91 -7.46 0.29
N GLU A 322 -24.08 -7.57 0.93
CA GLU A 322 -25.03 -8.65 0.70
C GLU A 322 -25.59 -8.63 -0.73
N VAL A 323 -25.88 -7.44 -1.28
CA VAL A 323 -26.31 -7.28 -2.68
C VAL A 323 -25.18 -7.65 -3.65
N TRP A 324 -23.96 -7.17 -3.39
CA TRP A 324 -22.80 -7.49 -4.18
C TRP A 324 -21.52 -7.43 -3.33
N SER A 325 -20.84 -8.57 -3.22
CA SER A 325 -19.65 -8.71 -2.38
C SER A 325 -18.48 -7.78 -2.77
N GLY A 326 -18.49 -7.21 -3.98
CA GLY A 326 -17.52 -6.20 -4.40
C GLY A 326 -17.50 -4.94 -3.53
N PHE A 327 -18.61 -4.61 -2.85
CA PHE A 327 -18.64 -3.50 -1.88
C PHE A 327 -17.79 -3.78 -0.63
N ALA A 328 -17.34 -5.02 -0.40
CA ALA A 328 -16.51 -5.37 0.75
C ALA A 328 -15.16 -4.64 0.76
N VAL A 329 -14.72 -4.08 -0.37
CA VAL A 329 -13.54 -3.22 -0.42
C VAL A 329 -13.66 -1.98 0.47
N LEU A 330 -14.89 -1.48 0.68
CA LEU A 330 -15.14 -0.28 1.48
C LEU A 330 -15.04 -0.53 2.99
N ARG A 331 -14.85 -1.79 3.42
CA ARG A 331 -14.82 -2.16 4.85
C ARG A 331 -13.63 -1.55 5.59
N ASP A 332 -12.45 -1.53 4.97
CA ASP A 332 -11.28 -0.80 5.47
C ASP A 332 -11.33 0.62 4.91
N GLY A 333 -12.16 1.46 5.55
CA GLY A 333 -12.48 2.79 5.04
C GLY A 333 -11.29 3.75 5.05
N GLN A 334 -10.40 3.65 6.05
CA GLN A 334 -9.35 4.62 6.27
C GLN A 334 -8.41 4.76 5.06
N GLN A 335 -8.18 3.70 4.27
CA GLN A 335 -7.32 3.78 3.09
C GLN A 335 -7.76 4.88 2.10
N TYR A 336 -9.07 5.15 2.02
CA TYR A 336 -9.66 6.14 1.11
C TYR A 336 -9.47 7.59 1.56
N THR A 337 -8.89 7.86 2.73
CA THR A 337 -8.50 9.22 3.14
C THR A 337 -7.23 9.71 2.46
N ALA A 338 -6.49 8.86 1.74
CA ALA A 338 -5.25 9.25 1.06
C ALA A 338 -5.32 10.54 0.21
N PRO A 339 -6.39 10.83 -0.56
CA PRO A 339 -6.52 12.10 -1.27
C PRO A 339 -6.70 13.29 -0.33
N LEU A 340 -7.39 13.12 0.80
CA LEU A 340 -7.46 14.13 1.86
C LEU A 340 -6.08 14.39 2.46
N VAL A 341 -5.27 13.35 2.71
CA VAL A 341 -3.89 13.53 3.19
C VAL A 341 -3.07 14.36 2.21
N LEU A 342 -3.24 14.13 0.90
CA LEU A 342 -2.56 14.95 -0.11
C LEU A 342 -3.05 16.40 -0.13
N VAL A 343 -4.35 16.65 0.04
CA VAL A 343 -4.91 18.01 0.18
C VAL A 343 -4.29 18.71 1.40
N ILE A 344 -4.24 18.03 2.55
CA ILE A 344 -3.62 18.55 3.78
C ILE A 344 -2.15 18.86 3.54
N ALA A 345 -1.39 17.95 2.95
CA ALA A 345 0.04 18.16 2.68
C ALA A 345 0.30 19.35 1.75
N VAL A 346 -0.42 19.45 0.62
CA VAL A 346 -0.29 20.61 -0.28
C VAL A 346 -0.75 21.89 0.40
N GLY A 347 -1.79 21.82 1.23
CA GLY A 347 -2.25 22.89 2.11
C GLY A 347 -1.18 23.39 3.08
N ALA A 348 -0.43 22.49 3.72
CA ALA A 348 0.68 22.82 4.61
C ALA A 348 1.78 23.57 3.85
N GLY A 349 2.11 23.12 2.64
CA GLY A 349 3.04 23.84 1.76
C GLY A 349 2.53 25.23 1.37
N LEU A 350 1.23 25.38 1.08
CA LEU A 350 0.62 26.68 0.78
C LEU A 350 0.61 27.61 2.00
N ALA A 351 0.33 27.09 3.19
CA ALA A 351 0.39 27.83 4.45
C ALA A 351 1.82 28.33 4.72
N ALA A 352 2.82 27.46 4.52
CA ALA A 352 4.23 27.84 4.62
C ALA A 352 4.61 28.92 3.58
N ASP A 353 4.13 28.83 2.33
CA ASP A 353 4.39 29.89 1.33
C ASP A 353 3.75 31.22 1.71
N ALA A 354 2.54 31.19 2.27
CA ALA A 354 1.84 32.38 2.76
C ALA A 354 2.58 33.04 3.92
N LEU A 355 3.04 32.28 4.91
CA LEU A 355 3.84 32.77 6.03
C LEU A 355 5.15 33.42 5.54
N VAL A 356 5.86 32.78 4.60
CA VAL A 356 7.08 33.36 4.01
C VAL A 356 6.79 34.68 3.29
N ARG A 357 5.61 34.87 2.69
CA ARG A 357 5.21 36.14 2.06
C ARG A 357 4.84 37.21 3.08
N LEU A 358 4.16 36.84 4.17
CA LEU A 358 3.75 37.79 5.21
C LEU A 358 4.96 38.45 5.88
N VAL A 359 6.03 37.68 6.12
CA VAL A 359 7.29 38.20 6.68
C VAL A 359 8.13 38.93 5.61
N ARG A 360 7.71 38.93 4.33
CA ARG A 360 8.41 39.57 3.19
C ARG A 360 7.48 40.30 2.23
N PRO A 361 6.92 41.46 2.60
CA PRO A 361 6.00 42.17 1.72
C PRO A 361 6.67 42.83 0.49
N ARG A 362 7.99 43.11 0.50
CA ARG A 362 8.56 44.15 -0.38
C ARG A 362 9.79 43.87 -1.26
N GLU A 363 10.56 42.79 -1.11
CA GLU A 363 11.75 42.60 -1.97
C GLU A 363 11.83 41.18 -2.56
N ARG A 364 11.80 41.11 -3.90
CA ARG A 364 11.75 39.86 -4.67
C ARG A 364 13.10 39.14 -4.79
N ASP A 365 14.23 39.82 -4.55
CA ASP A 365 15.56 39.33 -4.94
C ASP A 365 16.61 39.21 -3.80
N ALA A 366 16.29 39.58 -2.55
CA ALA A 366 17.22 39.43 -1.42
C ALA A 366 17.14 38.01 -0.76
N PRO A 367 18.27 37.43 -0.32
CA PRO A 367 18.29 36.15 0.39
C PRO A 367 17.38 36.19 1.62
N ALA A 368 16.78 35.03 1.95
CA ALA A 368 15.83 34.89 3.04
C ALA A 368 16.37 35.41 4.38
N GLY A 369 15.76 36.47 4.94
CA GLY A 369 16.09 36.97 6.28
C GLY A 369 15.86 35.85 7.30
N GLY A 370 16.76 35.70 8.27
CA GLY A 370 16.86 34.52 9.13
C GLY A 370 15.54 34.10 9.78
N VAL A 371 14.72 35.06 10.21
CA VAL A 371 13.42 34.81 10.87
C VAL A 371 12.41 34.13 9.94
N ALA A 372 12.31 34.55 8.67
CA ALA A 372 11.37 33.96 7.72
C ALA A 372 11.78 32.53 7.33
N VAL A 373 13.08 32.27 7.22
CA VAL A 373 13.63 30.92 7.02
C VAL A 373 13.30 30.06 8.22
N MET A 374 13.58 30.55 9.43
CA MET A 374 13.34 29.85 10.68
C MET A 374 11.87 29.44 10.81
N VAL A 375 10.92 30.35 10.62
CA VAL A 375 9.48 30.03 10.68
C VAL A 375 9.09 28.97 9.65
N ALA A 376 9.58 29.09 8.41
CA ALA A 376 9.27 28.11 7.36
C ALA A 376 9.89 26.72 7.65
N VAL A 377 11.08 26.68 8.24
CA VAL A 377 11.73 25.44 8.69
C VAL A 377 10.93 24.83 9.85
N MET A 378 10.50 25.63 10.83
CA MET A 378 9.68 25.15 11.94
C MET A 378 8.37 24.52 11.45
N VAL A 379 7.69 25.16 10.49
CA VAL A 379 6.47 24.59 9.88
C VAL A 379 6.78 23.30 9.12
N ALA A 380 7.90 23.25 8.38
CA ALA A 380 8.29 22.06 7.63
C ALA A 380 8.64 20.87 8.53
N VAL A 381 9.23 21.11 9.70
CA VAL A 381 9.67 20.09 10.66
C VAL A 381 8.56 19.73 11.66
N LEU A 382 7.51 20.56 11.79
CA LEU A 382 6.41 20.36 12.72
C LEU A 382 5.79 18.95 12.66
N PRO A 383 5.54 18.33 11.50
CA PRO A 383 4.99 16.97 11.47
C PRO A 383 5.90 15.94 12.16
N VAL A 384 7.22 16.11 12.04
CA VAL A 384 8.22 15.24 12.66
C VAL A 384 8.23 15.40 14.17
N VAL A 385 8.09 16.63 14.65
CA VAL A 385 8.02 16.96 16.09
C VAL A 385 6.74 16.45 16.73
N LEU A 386 5.61 16.52 16.02
CA LEU A 386 4.31 16.08 16.53
C LEU A 386 4.11 14.57 16.48
N LEU A 387 4.92 13.86 15.67
CA LEU A 387 4.84 12.41 15.51
C LEU A 387 6.23 11.76 15.63
N PRO A 388 6.91 11.89 16.78
CA PRO A 388 8.27 11.34 16.94
C PRO A 388 8.27 9.81 16.95
N SER A 389 7.15 9.18 17.30
CA SER A 389 7.00 7.72 17.36
C SER A 389 7.02 7.04 15.99
N LEU A 390 6.98 7.77 14.88
CA LEU A 390 7.25 7.20 13.54
C LEU A 390 8.75 6.96 13.32
N ALA A 391 9.64 7.67 14.03
CA ALA A 391 11.08 7.50 13.88
C ALA A 391 11.56 6.17 14.47
N LEU A 392 12.79 5.78 14.10
CA LEU A 392 13.54 4.67 14.67
C LEU A 392 12.80 3.33 14.60
N GLY A 393 12.20 3.04 13.43
CA GLY A 393 11.43 1.83 13.19
C GLY A 393 10.05 1.89 13.83
N ALA A 394 9.35 3.02 13.69
CA ALA A 394 8.07 3.29 14.33
C ALA A 394 8.08 3.02 15.85
N GLY A 395 9.04 3.64 16.55
CA GLY A 395 9.24 3.45 17.99
C GLY A 395 9.81 2.07 18.34
N GLY A 396 10.61 1.48 17.46
CA GLY A 396 11.21 0.17 17.63
C GLY A 396 10.27 -1.01 17.35
N ARG A 397 9.10 -0.79 16.77
CA ARG A 397 8.18 -1.84 16.30
C ARG A 397 8.71 -2.57 15.06
N LEU A 398 9.45 -1.87 14.22
CA LEU A 398 10.06 -2.42 13.00
C LEU A 398 11.53 -2.74 13.27
N ARG A 399 11.78 -3.96 13.75
CA ARG A 399 13.13 -4.50 13.97
C ARG A 399 13.42 -5.59 12.95
N PRO A 400 14.66 -5.64 12.42
CA PRO A 400 15.02 -6.68 11.48
C PRO A 400 15.22 -8.00 12.23
N VAL A 401 14.81 -9.10 11.59
CA VAL A 401 14.99 -10.47 12.10
C VAL A 401 15.51 -11.39 11.02
N GLU A 402 16.20 -12.44 11.42
CA GLU A 402 16.67 -13.50 10.52
C GLU A 402 15.77 -14.72 10.65
N TYR A 403 15.57 -15.43 9.55
CA TYR A 403 14.85 -16.70 9.58
C TYR A 403 15.76 -17.78 10.16
N PRO A 404 15.26 -18.65 11.06
CA PRO A 404 16.04 -19.77 11.57
C PRO A 404 16.42 -20.76 10.46
N ASP A 405 17.60 -21.38 10.55
CA ASP A 405 18.17 -22.31 9.54
C ASP A 405 17.24 -23.48 9.14
N GLY A 406 16.36 -23.90 10.06
CA GLY A 406 15.35 -24.93 9.78
C GLY A 406 14.41 -24.56 8.63
N TRP A 407 14.19 -23.27 8.36
CA TRP A 407 13.35 -22.81 7.25
C TRP A 407 13.99 -23.08 5.88
N ASP A 408 15.28 -22.82 5.73
CA ASP A 408 16.00 -23.13 4.49
C ASP A 408 16.13 -24.65 4.28
N THR A 409 16.34 -25.39 5.37
CA THR A 409 16.33 -26.87 5.33
C THR A 409 14.97 -27.41 4.88
N ALA A 410 13.87 -26.89 5.44
CA ALA A 410 12.52 -27.27 5.04
C ALA A 410 12.24 -26.94 3.57
N ARG A 411 12.65 -25.76 3.11
CA ARG A 411 12.56 -25.36 1.70
C ARG A 411 13.25 -26.39 0.79
N GLU A 412 14.46 -26.80 1.13
CA GLU A 412 15.21 -27.76 0.31
C GLU A 412 14.58 -29.15 0.29
N ILE A 413 14.10 -29.64 1.44
CA ILE A 413 13.36 -30.91 1.52
C ILE A 413 12.11 -30.88 0.64
N VAL A 414 11.32 -29.80 0.71
CA VAL A 414 10.06 -29.64 -0.02
C VAL A 414 10.30 -29.51 -1.52
N ARG A 415 11.33 -28.77 -1.92
CA ARG A 415 11.72 -28.51 -3.31
C ARG A 415 12.25 -29.75 -4.03
N THR A 416 13.00 -30.60 -3.33
CA THR A 416 13.63 -31.80 -3.91
C THR A 416 12.73 -33.03 -3.97
N ASP A 417 11.62 -33.04 -3.22
CA ASP A 417 10.66 -34.13 -3.29
C ASP A 417 9.90 -34.10 -4.63
N PRO A 418 9.95 -35.17 -5.45
CA PRO A 418 9.26 -35.21 -6.74
C PRO A 418 7.75 -35.46 -6.63
N VAL A 419 7.27 -35.92 -5.47
CA VAL A 419 5.86 -36.25 -5.26
C VAL A 419 5.05 -34.96 -5.04
N PRO A 420 4.05 -34.64 -5.88
CA PRO A 420 3.22 -33.45 -5.70
C PRO A 420 2.44 -33.47 -4.38
N GLY A 421 2.07 -32.29 -3.90
CA GLY A 421 1.12 -32.14 -2.80
C GLY A 421 1.37 -30.88 -1.97
N ASP A 422 0.31 -30.44 -1.32
CA ASP A 422 0.28 -29.19 -0.57
C ASP A 422 0.99 -29.33 0.79
N VAL A 423 1.33 -28.18 1.39
CA VAL A 423 1.88 -28.09 2.75
C VAL A 423 0.81 -27.50 3.66
N VAL A 424 0.47 -28.17 4.75
CA VAL A 424 -0.41 -27.63 5.80
C VAL A 424 0.45 -27.09 6.94
N VAL A 425 0.13 -25.90 7.46
CA VAL A 425 0.85 -25.33 8.61
C VAL A 425 0.01 -25.39 9.87
N LEU A 426 0.65 -25.79 10.98
CA LEU A 426 0.10 -25.76 12.32
C LEU A 426 1.03 -24.94 13.24
N PRO A 427 0.47 -24.19 14.21
CA PRO A 427 -0.94 -24.17 14.62
C PRO A 427 -1.89 -23.57 13.57
N TRP A 428 -3.15 -24.03 13.54
CA TRP A 428 -4.12 -23.72 12.47
C TRP A 428 -4.64 -22.28 12.50
N ALA A 429 -3.78 -21.36 12.08
CA ALA A 429 -4.00 -19.92 11.99
C ALA A 429 -3.16 -19.33 10.84
N THR A 430 -3.42 -18.08 10.46
CA THR A 430 -2.65 -17.35 9.43
C THR A 430 -1.70 -16.31 10.00
N TYR A 431 -2.05 -15.68 11.12
CA TYR A 431 -1.16 -14.78 11.83
C TYR A 431 -0.36 -15.54 12.89
N ARG A 432 0.89 -15.11 13.06
CA ARG A 432 1.93 -15.68 13.91
C ARG A 432 2.59 -14.59 14.72
N SER A 433 2.92 -14.91 15.95
CA SER A 433 3.70 -14.15 16.92
C SER A 433 4.93 -14.94 17.32
N TYR A 434 5.79 -15.25 16.34
CA TYR A 434 6.97 -16.08 16.54
C TYR A 434 7.89 -15.57 17.65
N PRO A 435 8.39 -16.44 18.55
CA PRO A 435 9.35 -16.04 19.58
C PRO A 435 10.63 -15.41 18.99
N TRP A 436 11.12 -15.95 17.88
CA TRP A 436 12.28 -15.42 17.16
C TRP A 436 11.99 -14.11 16.41
N ASN A 437 10.72 -13.76 16.17
CA ASN A 437 10.28 -12.42 15.74
C ASN A 437 9.98 -11.50 16.93
N GLY A 438 10.48 -11.82 18.13
CA GLY A 438 10.22 -11.05 19.35
C GLY A 438 8.74 -10.95 19.71
N GLY A 439 7.94 -11.97 19.34
CA GLY A 439 6.50 -12.03 19.63
C GLY A 439 5.63 -11.06 18.83
N ARG A 440 6.17 -10.40 17.80
CA ARG A 440 5.39 -9.50 16.94
C ARG A 440 4.50 -10.29 15.99
N THR A 441 3.23 -9.87 15.91
CA THR A 441 2.25 -10.40 14.97
C THR A 441 2.71 -10.17 13.53
N SER A 442 2.65 -11.21 12.70
CA SER A 442 2.96 -11.20 11.26
C SER A 442 2.18 -12.31 10.55
N LEU A 443 1.95 -12.17 9.25
CA LEU A 443 1.47 -13.30 8.44
C LEU A 443 2.49 -14.45 8.50
N ASP A 444 2.00 -15.68 8.40
CA ASP A 444 2.86 -16.83 8.17
C ASP A 444 3.70 -16.60 6.91
N ALA A 445 5.01 -16.82 7.02
CA ALA A 445 5.94 -16.62 5.93
C ALA A 445 6.02 -17.82 4.99
N LEU A 446 5.61 -19.03 5.40
CA LEU A 446 5.72 -20.25 4.61
C LEU A 446 5.05 -20.15 3.22
N PRO A 447 3.85 -19.53 3.07
CA PRO A 447 3.25 -19.31 1.74
C PRO A 447 4.13 -18.51 0.76
N ARG A 448 5.02 -17.66 1.27
CA ARG A 448 6.01 -16.91 0.48
C ARG A 448 7.39 -17.57 0.48
N TYR A 449 7.64 -18.51 1.39
CA TYR A 449 8.95 -19.14 1.57
C TYR A 449 9.10 -20.43 0.76
N LEU A 450 8.03 -21.24 0.66
CA LEU A 450 8.05 -22.53 -0.03
C LEU A 450 7.61 -22.39 -1.50
N ASP A 451 8.13 -23.26 -2.36
CA ASP A 451 7.79 -23.37 -3.78
C ASP A 451 6.49 -24.14 -4.04
N ARG A 452 5.98 -24.81 -3.01
CA ARG A 452 4.69 -25.48 -3.01
C ARG A 452 3.60 -24.61 -2.39
N ARG A 453 2.36 -24.92 -2.73
CA ARG A 453 1.19 -24.30 -2.10
C ARG A 453 1.19 -24.63 -0.61
N VAL A 454 1.02 -23.58 0.19
CA VAL A 454 0.87 -23.68 1.64
C VAL A 454 -0.57 -23.33 1.99
N VAL A 455 -1.22 -24.22 2.74
CA VAL A 455 -2.59 -24.09 3.22
C VAL A 455 -2.54 -23.79 4.71
N THR A 456 -3.09 -22.64 5.08
CA THR A 456 -3.28 -22.19 6.45
C THR A 456 -4.76 -21.92 6.69
N ARG A 457 -5.15 -21.66 7.94
CA ARG A 457 -6.49 -21.15 8.24
C ARG A 457 -6.57 -19.67 7.85
N ASP A 458 -7.07 -19.37 6.66
CA ASP A 458 -7.19 -18.01 6.12
C ASP A 458 -8.43 -17.24 6.62
N ALA A 459 -9.18 -17.82 7.56
CA ALA A 459 -10.18 -17.10 8.34
C ALA A 459 -9.50 -16.02 9.19
N VAL A 460 -10.02 -14.79 9.16
CA VAL A 460 -9.44 -13.67 9.89
C VAL A 460 -10.20 -13.43 11.18
N VAL A 461 -9.49 -13.45 12.31
CA VAL A 461 -10.06 -13.18 13.62
C VAL A 461 -9.66 -11.77 14.06
N VAL A 462 -10.63 -10.90 14.33
CA VAL A 462 -10.43 -9.55 14.85
C VAL A 462 -11.27 -9.38 16.11
N GLY A 463 -10.61 -9.38 17.28
CA GLY A 463 -11.30 -9.43 18.56
C GLY A 463 -12.19 -10.68 18.64
N SER A 464 -13.48 -10.51 18.86
CA SER A 464 -14.48 -11.59 18.87
C SER A 464 -15.08 -11.92 17.50
N THR A 465 -14.74 -11.18 16.45
CA THR A 465 -15.33 -11.34 15.12
C THR A 465 -14.47 -12.23 14.24
N THR A 466 -15.06 -13.29 13.70
CA THR A 466 -14.42 -14.17 12.71
C THR A 466 -14.97 -13.87 11.32
N VAL A 467 -14.08 -13.47 10.42
CA VAL A 467 -14.33 -13.41 8.99
C VAL A 467 -14.01 -14.79 8.40
N PRO A 468 -14.96 -15.44 7.71
CA PRO A 468 -14.77 -16.80 7.22
C PRO A 468 -13.56 -16.96 6.29
N ALA A 469 -13.00 -18.17 6.30
CA ALA A 469 -11.99 -18.63 5.36
C ALA A 469 -12.47 -18.49 3.91
N GLU A 470 -11.57 -18.09 3.02
CA GLU A 470 -11.86 -17.87 1.60
C GLU A 470 -11.44 -19.08 0.78
N ASP A 471 -10.28 -19.67 1.09
CA ASP A 471 -9.72 -20.83 0.41
C ASP A 471 -10.63 -22.06 0.57
N PRO A 472 -11.13 -22.65 -0.54
CA PRO A 472 -11.91 -23.88 -0.50
C PRO A 472 -11.22 -25.06 0.21
N VAL A 473 -9.89 -25.18 0.10
CA VAL A 473 -9.14 -26.24 0.78
C VAL A 473 -9.08 -25.97 2.28
N ALA A 474 -8.78 -24.74 2.69
CA ALA A 474 -8.78 -24.36 4.10
C ALA A 474 -10.16 -24.59 4.73
N ARG A 475 -11.25 -24.23 4.05
CA ARG A 475 -12.63 -24.51 4.52
C ARG A 475 -12.93 -25.99 4.69
N ARG A 476 -12.46 -26.85 3.79
CA ARG A 476 -12.63 -28.31 3.92
C ARG A 476 -11.83 -28.90 5.06
N LEU A 477 -10.62 -28.37 5.29
CA LEU A 477 -9.74 -28.84 6.36
C LEU A 477 -10.09 -28.27 7.74
N ASP A 478 -10.78 -27.12 7.81
CA ASP A 478 -11.13 -26.46 9.07
C ASP A 478 -11.78 -27.38 10.12
N PRO A 479 -12.86 -28.15 9.82
CA PRO A 479 -13.46 -29.05 10.80
C PRO A 479 -12.55 -30.23 11.19
N VAL A 480 -11.71 -30.71 10.25
CA VAL A 480 -10.77 -31.80 10.50
C VAL A 480 -9.69 -31.36 11.47
N VAL A 481 -9.11 -30.19 11.22
CA VAL A 481 -8.04 -29.64 12.05
C VAL A 481 -8.59 -29.21 13.41
N ALA A 482 -9.76 -28.56 13.47
CA ALA A 482 -10.39 -28.17 14.72
C ALA A 482 -10.89 -29.35 15.60
N GLY A 483 -11.21 -30.50 15.00
CA GLY A 483 -11.64 -31.70 15.73
C GLY A 483 -10.53 -32.38 16.54
N GLY A 484 -10.85 -33.47 17.24
CA GLY A 484 -9.87 -34.25 18.04
C GLY A 484 -9.27 -35.48 17.33
N GLY A 485 -9.77 -35.83 16.15
CA GLY A 485 -9.42 -37.09 15.46
C GLY A 485 -8.07 -37.08 14.73
N PRO A 486 -7.62 -38.23 14.20
CA PRO A 486 -6.38 -38.34 13.43
C PRO A 486 -6.38 -37.41 12.20
N LEU A 487 -5.25 -36.72 11.95
CA LEU A 487 -5.14 -35.78 10.83
C LEU A 487 -4.73 -36.46 9.52
N VAL A 488 -3.80 -37.42 9.59
CA VAL A 488 -3.12 -37.96 8.41
C VAL A 488 -4.07 -38.50 7.33
N PRO A 489 -5.14 -39.28 7.64
CA PRO A 489 -6.04 -39.80 6.61
C PRO A 489 -6.74 -38.69 5.80
N ALA A 490 -7.25 -37.68 6.50
CA ALA A 490 -7.98 -36.58 5.88
C ALA A 490 -7.03 -35.64 5.10
N LEU A 491 -5.84 -35.36 5.64
CA LEU A 491 -4.82 -34.59 4.95
C LEU A 491 -4.31 -35.31 3.69
N ARG A 492 -4.08 -36.62 3.77
CA ARG A 492 -3.72 -37.47 2.61
C ARG A 492 -4.80 -37.40 1.53
N ALA A 493 -6.06 -37.56 1.91
CA ALA A 493 -7.20 -37.46 0.98
C ALA A 493 -7.34 -36.07 0.35
N ALA A 494 -6.93 -35.02 1.05
CA ALA A 494 -6.90 -33.65 0.53
C ALA A 494 -5.66 -33.34 -0.34
N GLY A 495 -4.76 -34.32 -0.55
CA GLY A 495 -3.55 -34.14 -1.36
C GLY A 495 -2.42 -33.39 -0.65
N VAL A 496 -2.41 -33.39 0.68
CA VAL A 496 -1.35 -32.79 1.50
C VAL A 496 -0.16 -33.72 1.56
N ARG A 497 1.02 -33.24 1.14
CA ARG A 497 2.28 -33.98 1.22
C ARG A 497 3.02 -33.71 2.52
N TYR A 498 2.91 -32.50 3.06
CA TYR A 498 3.64 -32.11 4.26
C TYR A 498 2.77 -31.41 5.30
N VAL A 499 3.09 -31.64 6.57
CA VAL A 499 2.61 -30.83 7.69
C VAL A 499 3.81 -30.14 8.32
N ALA A 500 3.79 -28.82 8.31
CA ALA A 500 4.75 -27.96 8.98
C ALA A 500 4.20 -27.59 10.36
N LEU A 501 4.95 -27.91 11.42
CA LEU A 501 4.71 -27.40 12.77
C LEU A 501 5.71 -26.29 13.01
N ASP A 502 5.25 -25.06 13.16
CA ASP A 502 6.16 -23.92 13.35
C ASP A 502 6.51 -23.66 14.83
N ALA A 503 7.29 -22.59 15.07
CA ALA A 503 7.83 -22.25 16.38
C ALA A 503 6.78 -21.94 17.47
N GLU A 504 5.52 -21.73 17.12
CA GLU A 504 4.44 -21.59 18.11
C GLU A 504 3.92 -22.95 18.59
N THR A 505 4.29 -24.02 17.89
CA THR A 505 3.94 -25.39 18.27
C THR A 505 4.89 -25.89 19.35
N GLY A 506 4.48 -25.68 20.61
CA GLY A 506 5.17 -26.23 21.77
C GLY A 506 5.39 -27.76 21.70
N PRO A 507 6.28 -28.30 22.55
CA PRO A 507 6.57 -29.74 22.59
C PRO A 507 5.32 -30.58 22.88
N ASP A 508 4.43 -30.08 23.75
CA ASP A 508 3.22 -30.79 24.19
C ASP A 508 1.99 -30.49 23.31
N ALA A 509 2.18 -29.89 22.14
CA ALA A 509 1.07 -29.50 21.29
C ALA A 509 0.27 -30.73 20.81
N PRO A 510 -1.08 -30.69 20.88
CA PRO A 510 -1.95 -31.85 20.61
C PRO A 510 -1.84 -32.33 19.15
N TRP A 511 -1.37 -31.47 18.25
CA TRP A 511 -1.14 -31.78 16.84
C TRP A 511 -0.19 -32.96 16.64
N ARG A 512 0.87 -33.08 17.45
CA ARG A 512 1.92 -34.10 17.27
C ARG A 512 1.36 -35.52 17.40
N ALA A 513 0.53 -35.76 18.42
CA ALA A 513 -0.12 -37.06 18.63
C ALA A 513 -1.09 -37.43 17.49
N ARG A 514 -1.68 -36.43 16.84
CA ARG A 514 -2.66 -36.63 15.75
C ARG A 514 -2.02 -36.86 14.38
N LEU A 515 -0.69 -36.74 14.29
CA LEU A 515 0.11 -36.98 13.08
C LEU A 515 0.64 -38.43 13.00
N ALA A 516 0.07 -39.36 13.76
CA ALA A 516 0.39 -40.78 13.66
C ALA A 516 0.28 -41.27 12.19
N GLY A 517 1.36 -41.88 11.69
CA GLY A 517 1.49 -42.32 10.29
C GLY A 517 2.12 -41.30 9.34
N ALA A 518 2.54 -40.12 9.82
CA ALA A 518 3.43 -39.22 9.11
C ALA A 518 4.89 -39.45 9.51
N GLU A 519 5.82 -39.32 8.56
CA GLU A 519 7.26 -39.48 8.75
C GLU A 519 7.88 -38.13 9.15
N PRO A 520 8.54 -38.00 10.32
CA PRO A 520 9.28 -36.79 10.65
C PRO A 520 10.53 -36.68 9.78
N VAL A 521 10.59 -35.67 8.91
CA VAL A 521 11.72 -35.45 7.98
C VAL A 521 12.59 -34.27 8.37
N LEU A 522 12.07 -33.37 9.20
CA LEU A 522 12.83 -32.31 9.84
C LEU A 522 12.34 -32.14 11.28
N PRO A 523 13.12 -32.54 12.30
CA PRO A 523 12.87 -32.14 13.66
C PRO A 523 13.48 -30.74 13.91
N GLY A 524 12.72 -29.83 14.53
CA GLY A 524 13.25 -28.52 14.87
C GLY A 524 12.32 -27.71 15.78
N PRO A 525 12.87 -26.86 16.67
CA PRO A 525 12.08 -26.02 17.55
C PRO A 525 11.47 -24.81 16.83
N ALA A 526 12.10 -24.34 15.75
CA ALA A 526 11.61 -23.21 14.95
C ALA A 526 10.67 -23.64 13.82
N LEU A 527 10.87 -24.85 13.32
CA LEU A 527 10.07 -25.47 12.26
C LEU A 527 10.35 -26.98 12.29
N ALA A 528 9.30 -27.78 12.35
CA ALA A 528 9.35 -29.23 12.16
C ALA A 528 8.49 -29.61 10.97
N LEU A 529 8.95 -30.58 10.17
CA LEU A 529 8.28 -31.02 8.95
C LEU A 529 7.98 -32.52 9.03
N TYR A 530 6.72 -32.86 8.82
CA TYR A 530 6.22 -34.22 8.76
C TYR A 530 5.74 -34.52 7.33
N ARG A 531 6.23 -35.60 6.73
CA ARG A 531 5.85 -36.07 5.40
C ARG A 531 4.70 -37.07 5.51
N ILE A 532 3.67 -36.88 4.69
CA ILE A 532 2.56 -37.83 4.53
C ILE A 532 2.86 -38.70 3.29
N PRO A 533 2.88 -40.05 3.43
CA PRO A 533 3.05 -40.94 2.29
C PRO A 533 1.77 -40.97 1.43
N ASP A 534 1.97 -41.14 0.12
CA ASP A 534 0.94 -41.36 -0.90
C ASP A 534 -0.24 -40.36 -0.86
N PRO A 535 0.01 -39.05 -1.01
CA PRO A 535 -1.06 -38.06 -1.06
C PRO A 535 -1.94 -38.28 -2.30
N ALA A 536 -3.24 -38.00 -2.15
CA ALA A 536 -4.14 -37.92 -3.30
C ALA A 536 -3.68 -36.82 -4.26
N ARG A 537 -4.06 -36.90 -5.54
CA ARG A 537 -3.79 -35.81 -6.48
C ARG A 537 -4.54 -34.56 -6.03
N PRO A 538 -3.87 -33.40 -5.90
CA PRO A 538 -4.55 -32.16 -5.56
C PRO A 538 -5.61 -31.81 -6.60
N ASP A 539 -6.86 -31.72 -6.17
CA ASP A 539 -7.95 -31.19 -6.98
C ASP A 539 -8.24 -29.75 -6.56
N GLU A 540 -7.68 -28.79 -7.31
CA GLU A 540 -7.87 -27.37 -7.06
C GLU A 540 -8.46 -26.69 -8.29
N ALA A 541 -9.66 -26.13 -8.11
CA ALA A 541 -10.23 -25.21 -9.08
C ALA A 541 -9.44 -23.89 -9.06
N ARG A 542 -8.69 -23.62 -10.12
CA ARG A 542 -7.85 -22.43 -10.28
C ARG A 542 -8.49 -21.41 -11.21
N ALA A 543 -8.07 -20.16 -11.09
CA ALA A 543 -8.40 -19.16 -12.12
C ALA A 543 -7.81 -19.61 -13.48
N PRO A 544 -8.50 -19.34 -14.61
CA PRO A 544 -8.00 -19.74 -15.93
C PRO A 544 -6.63 -19.15 -16.27
N LEU A 545 -5.70 -20.01 -16.68
CA LEU A 545 -4.31 -19.61 -16.95
C LEU A 545 -4.19 -18.62 -18.11
N VAL A 546 -4.88 -18.87 -19.23
CA VAL A 546 -4.74 -18.05 -20.45
C VAL A 546 -5.17 -16.59 -20.22
N PRO A 547 -6.38 -16.29 -19.70
CA PRO A 547 -6.76 -14.92 -19.34
C PRO A 547 -5.78 -14.27 -18.36
N THR A 548 -5.26 -15.04 -17.41
CA THR A 548 -4.26 -14.57 -16.45
C THR A 548 -2.98 -14.14 -17.16
N VAL A 549 -2.39 -14.98 -18.01
CA VAL A 549 -1.16 -14.61 -18.75
C VAL A 549 -1.40 -13.39 -19.63
N MET A 550 -2.54 -13.32 -20.33
CA MET A 550 -2.88 -12.17 -21.17
C MET A 550 -3.03 -10.86 -20.37
N SER A 551 -3.60 -10.91 -19.16
CA SER A 551 -3.74 -9.73 -18.30
C SER A 551 -2.39 -9.14 -17.89
N TRP A 552 -1.41 -10.01 -17.60
CA TRP A 552 -0.04 -9.63 -17.32
C TRP A 552 0.66 -9.04 -18.54
N ILE A 553 0.53 -9.67 -19.71
CA ILE A 553 1.12 -9.17 -20.97
C ILE A 553 0.60 -7.76 -21.26
N VAL A 554 -0.70 -7.51 -21.09
CA VAL A 554 -1.30 -6.18 -21.31
C VAL A 554 -0.70 -5.15 -20.34
N MET A 555 -0.65 -5.45 -19.03
CA MET A 555 -0.08 -4.53 -18.05
C MET A 555 1.39 -4.22 -18.36
N VAL A 556 2.23 -5.25 -18.56
CA VAL A 556 3.67 -5.08 -18.81
C VAL A 556 3.92 -4.36 -20.13
N SER A 557 3.19 -4.69 -21.19
CA SER A 557 3.32 -4.03 -22.49
C SER A 557 2.92 -2.57 -22.43
N LEU A 558 1.86 -2.24 -21.67
CA LEU A 558 1.43 -0.85 -21.45
C LEU A 558 2.49 -0.05 -20.69
N ILE A 559 3.06 -0.62 -19.63
CA ILE A 559 4.15 -0.01 -18.87
C ILE A 559 5.36 0.21 -19.80
N ALA A 560 5.81 -0.82 -20.52
CA ALA A 560 6.93 -0.74 -21.45
C ALA A 560 6.71 0.32 -22.53
N TRP A 561 5.56 0.29 -23.21
CA TRP A 561 5.15 1.28 -24.22
C TRP A 561 5.19 2.71 -23.67
N SER A 562 4.82 2.89 -22.40
CA SER A 562 4.85 4.20 -21.78
C SER A 562 6.27 4.76 -21.71
N PHE A 563 7.31 3.93 -21.56
CA PHE A 563 8.71 4.35 -21.48
C PHE A 563 9.41 4.43 -22.84
N VAL A 564 8.91 3.76 -23.88
CA VAL A 564 9.45 3.88 -25.25
C VAL A 564 9.36 5.34 -25.72
N THR A 565 10.52 5.97 -25.87
CA THR A 565 10.64 7.34 -26.39
C THR A 565 10.12 7.40 -27.82
N ARG A 566 9.05 8.16 -28.09
CA ARG A 566 8.91 8.74 -29.42
C ARG A 566 9.79 9.97 -29.45
N GLY A 567 10.70 10.02 -30.42
CA GLY A 567 11.46 11.22 -30.74
C GLY A 567 10.52 12.42 -30.73
N THR A 568 10.96 13.48 -30.07
CA THR A 568 10.26 14.75 -29.95
C THR A 568 9.73 15.23 -31.29
N THR A 569 8.42 15.26 -31.50
CA THR A 569 7.84 16.20 -32.47
C THR A 569 7.95 17.58 -31.82
N VAL A 570 9.07 18.24 -32.06
CA VAL A 570 9.23 19.67 -31.82
C VAL A 570 8.39 20.37 -32.90
N THR A 571 7.07 20.44 -32.71
CA THR A 571 6.27 21.45 -33.40
C THR A 571 6.49 22.74 -32.63
N ARG A 572 7.53 23.49 -33.04
CA ARG A 572 7.68 24.91 -32.70
C ARG A 572 6.42 25.61 -33.21
N HIS A 573 5.49 25.95 -32.32
CA HIS A 573 4.56 27.04 -32.58
C HIS A 573 5.38 28.33 -32.56
N ILE A 574 5.96 28.68 -33.71
CA ILE A 574 6.45 30.03 -33.96
C ILE A 574 5.21 30.91 -34.04
N SER A 575 5.01 31.72 -33.01
CA SER A 575 4.07 32.83 -33.00
C SER A 575 4.34 33.72 -34.21
N ARG A 576 3.38 33.79 -35.14
CA ARG A 576 3.34 34.82 -36.17
C ARG A 576 3.23 36.17 -35.47
N ILE A 577 4.28 36.98 -35.60
CA ILE A 577 4.28 38.41 -35.25
C ILE A 577 3.27 39.11 -36.19
N PRO A 578 2.37 39.97 -35.70
CA PRO A 578 1.50 40.75 -36.57
C PRO A 578 2.37 41.79 -37.29
N ARG A 579 2.37 41.77 -38.63
CA ARG A 579 2.88 42.88 -39.44
C ARG A 579 2.02 44.12 -39.14
N ARG A 580 2.61 45.13 -38.50
CA ARG A 580 2.04 46.48 -38.42
C ARG A 580 1.91 47.03 -39.85
N GLY A 581 0.71 47.46 -40.20
CA GLY A 581 0.45 48.22 -41.41
C GLY A 581 1.22 49.54 -41.39
N ARG A 582 1.75 49.91 -42.55
CA ARG A 582 2.04 51.29 -42.90
C ARG A 582 0.97 51.73 -43.90
N ALA A 583 0.34 52.85 -43.58
CA ALA A 583 -0.38 53.78 -44.45
C ALA A 583 -0.03 55.18 -43.89
N PRO A 584 -0.10 56.26 -44.68
CA PRO A 584 -0.77 56.41 -45.98
C PRO A 584 0.11 56.07 -47.18
#